data_AF-A0A522K096-F1
#
_entry.id   AF-A0A522K096-F1
#
_cell.length_a   1.000
_cell.length_b   1.000
_cell.length_c   1.000
_cell.angle_alpha   90.00
_cell.angle_beta   90.00
_cell.angle_gamma   90.00
#
_symmetry.space_group_name_H-M   'P 1'
#
loop_
_entity.id
_entity.type
_entity.pdbx_description
1 polymer ?
#
loop_
_entity_poly.entity_id
_entity_poly.type
_entity_poly.pdbx_seq_one_letter_code
_entity_poly.pdbx_strand_id
1 'polypeptide(L)'
;MELKELLSTAHHLIEAKEKKRITLAQMAQRIGVGHRTYIEYQRGTNAPLAMKALLNLLNMLDDQEIVKVVHEWRNAAGETKSVTEQQQ
;
A
#
# COMPACT_ATOMS: atom_id res chain seq x y z
N MET A 1 8.76 -9.43 -12.60
CA MET A 1 8.62 -8.10 -11.99
C MET A 1 9.08 -8.20 -10.55
N GLU A 2 9.98 -7.33 -10.14
CA GLU A 2 10.46 -7.23 -8.75
C GLU A 2 9.50 -6.40 -7.88
N LEU A 3 9.56 -6.55 -6.55
CA LEU A 3 8.67 -5.82 -5.63
C LEU A 3 8.78 -4.29 -5.80
N LYS A 4 10.00 -3.78 -6.01
CA LYS A 4 10.25 -2.35 -6.25
C LYS A 4 9.54 -1.81 -7.49
N GLU A 5 9.44 -2.63 -8.54
CA GLU A 5 8.80 -2.27 -9.80
C GLU A 5 7.28 -2.20 -9.62
N LEU A 6 6.72 -3.17 -8.90
CA LEU A 6 5.30 -3.17 -8.56
C LEU A 6 4.93 -1.95 -7.70
N LEU A 7 5.75 -1.62 -6.70
CA LEU A 7 5.54 -0.43 -5.85
C LEU A 7 5.65 0.87 -6.66
N SER A 8 6.57 0.96 -7.62
CA SER A 8 6.68 2.10 -8.53
C SER A 8 5.46 2.22 -9.44
N THR A 9 5.00 1.11 -10.02
CA THR A 9 3.77 1.09 -10.85
C THR A 9 2.55 1.53 -10.04
N ALA A 10 2.35 0.99 -8.83
CA ALA A 10 1.23 1.38 -7.98
C ALA A 10 1.28 2.88 -7.63
N HIS A 11 2.46 3.41 -7.30
CA HIS A 11 2.66 4.84 -7.06
C HIS A 11 2.24 5.68 -8.28
N HIS A 12 2.75 5.35 -9.47
CA HIS A 12 2.44 6.09 -10.69
C HIS A 12 0.96 6.02 -11.09
N LEU A 13 0.29 4.89 -10.83
CA LEU A 13 -1.16 4.77 -11.06
C LEU A 13 -1.95 5.73 -10.16
N ILE A 14 -1.53 5.95 -8.91
CA ILE A 14 -2.15 6.92 -8.01
C ILE A 14 -1.90 8.36 -8.52
N GLU A 15 -0.67 8.68 -8.93
CA GLU A 15 -0.37 9.99 -9.53
C GLU A 15 -1.21 10.26 -10.79
N ALA A 16 -1.33 9.26 -11.66
CA ALA A 16 -2.13 9.35 -12.88
C ALA A 16 -3.62 9.56 -12.58
N LYS A 17 -4.16 8.81 -11.60
CA LYS A 17 -5.54 8.96 -11.13
C LYS A 17 -5.81 10.36 -10.56
N GLU A 18 -4.85 10.93 -9.83
CA GLU A 18 -4.96 12.26 -9.24
C GLU A 18 -4.53 13.40 -10.18
N LYS A 19 -4.02 13.08 -11.38
CA LYS A 19 -3.44 14.03 -12.35
C LYS A 19 -2.40 14.95 -11.70
N LYS A 20 -1.63 14.42 -10.75
CA LYS A 20 -0.70 15.18 -9.92
C LYS A 20 0.50 14.33 -9.51
N ARG A 21 1.70 14.94 -9.53
CA ARG A 21 2.90 14.32 -8.95
C ARG A 21 2.81 14.28 -7.43
N ILE A 22 3.16 13.15 -6.84
CA ILE A 22 3.15 12.90 -5.40
C ILE A 22 4.58 12.54 -5.02
N THR A 23 5.15 13.25 -4.05
CA THR A 23 6.52 12.93 -3.62
C THR A 23 6.53 11.61 -2.84
N LEU A 24 7.69 10.96 -2.77
CA LEU A 24 7.88 9.76 -1.94
C LEU A 24 7.48 10.02 -0.48
N ALA A 25 7.78 11.22 0.06
CA ALA A 25 7.39 11.62 1.41
C ALA A 25 5.87 11.70 1.58
N GLN A 26 5.17 12.31 0.61
CA GLN A 26 3.70 12.42 0.64
C GLN A 26 3.03 11.05 0.53
N MET A 27 3.51 10.20 -0.38
CA MET A 27 2.96 8.85 -0.53
C MET A 27 3.19 8.01 0.72
N ALA A 28 4.41 8.05 1.28
CA ALA A 28 4.74 7.36 2.52
C ALA A 28 3.82 7.75 3.68
N GLN A 29 3.55 9.05 3.84
CA GLN A 29 2.60 9.57 4.83
C GLN A 29 1.19 9.01 4.60
N ARG A 30 0.71 9.00 3.35
CA ARG A 30 -0.64 8.51 3.00
C ARG A 30 -0.84 7.03 3.31
N ILE A 31 0.19 6.21 3.08
CA ILE A 31 0.13 4.75 3.30
C ILE A 31 0.61 4.33 4.70
N GLY A 32 0.91 5.28 5.57
CA GLY A 32 1.26 5.01 6.97
C GLY A 32 2.65 4.41 7.19
N VAL A 33 3.62 4.68 6.33
CA VAL A 33 5.01 4.20 6.48
C VAL A 33 5.99 5.37 6.60
N GLY A 34 7.13 5.15 7.26
CA GLY A 34 8.19 6.15 7.33
C GLY A 34 8.77 6.47 5.95
N HIS A 35 9.09 7.75 5.70
CA HIS A 35 9.65 8.18 4.41
C HIS A 35 10.93 7.42 4.02
N ARG A 36 11.86 7.21 4.96
CA ARG A 36 13.09 6.45 4.74
C ARG A 36 12.80 4.99 4.35
N THR A 37 11.86 4.35 5.05
CA THR A 37 11.40 2.99 4.75
C THR A 37 10.83 2.90 3.35
N TYR A 38 10.01 3.87 2.93
CA TYR A 38 9.45 3.90 1.58
C TYR A 38 10.51 4.09 0.49
N ILE A 39 11.53 4.92 0.74
CA ILE A 39 12.69 5.05 -0.18
C ILE A 39 13.41 3.71 -0.34
N GLU A 40 13.63 2.97 0.75
CA GLU A 40 14.29 1.66 0.70
C GLU A 40 13.47 0.64 -0.09
N TYR A 41 12.14 0.65 0.07
CA TYR A 41 11.24 -0.20 -0.71
C TYR A 41 11.29 0.13 -2.20
N GLN A 42 11.30 1.42 -2.58
CA GLN A 42 11.44 1.86 -3.97
C GLN A 42 12.81 1.54 -4.58
N ARG A 43 13.88 1.52 -3.77
CA ARG A 43 15.22 1.10 -4.21
C ARG A 43 15.37 -0.42 -4.32
N GLY A 44 14.52 -1.18 -3.62
CA GLY A 44 14.63 -2.63 -3.49
C GLY A 44 15.75 -3.08 -2.55
N THR A 45 16.32 -2.17 -1.75
CA THR A 45 17.33 -2.51 -0.74
C THR A 45 16.72 -3.31 0.41
N ASN A 46 15.46 -3.01 0.74
CA ASN A 46 14.67 -3.73 1.72
C ASN A 46 13.37 -4.19 1.04
N ALA A 47 13.16 -5.50 0.98
CA ALA A 47 11.98 -6.11 0.38
C ALA A 47 11.35 -7.05 1.42
N PRO A 48 10.45 -6.56 2.28
CA PRO A 48 9.90 -7.34 3.37
C PRO A 48 9.27 -8.64 2.86
N LEU A 49 9.69 -9.77 3.43
CA LEU A 49 9.21 -11.09 3.01
C LEU A 49 7.68 -11.20 3.09
N ALA A 50 7.08 -10.55 4.08
CA ALA A 50 5.63 -10.50 4.25
C ALA A 50 4.91 -9.86 3.05
N MET A 51 5.48 -8.82 2.41
CA MET A 51 4.88 -8.22 1.21
C MET A 51 4.90 -9.21 0.04
N LYS A 52 6.02 -9.92 -0.14
CA LYS A 52 6.14 -10.94 -1.18
C LYS A 52 5.17 -12.10 -0.93
N ALA A 53 5.06 -12.56 0.31
CA ALA A 53 4.12 -13.60 0.70
C ALA A 53 2.67 -13.18 0.42
N LEU A 54 2.27 -11.95 0.80
CA LEU A 54 0.94 -11.40 0.52
C LEU A 54 0.65 -11.38 -0.99
N LEU A 55 1.58 -10.89 -1.82
CA LEU A 55 1.40 -10.87 -3.27
C LEU A 55 1.27 -12.28 -3.86
N ASN A 56 2.06 -13.24 -3.37
CA ASN A 56 1.94 -14.63 -3.80
C ASN A 56 0.58 -15.22 -3.44
N LEU A 57 0.05 -14.93 -2.25
CA LEU A 57 -1.29 -15.35 -1.85
C LEU A 57 -2.37 -14.72 -2.72
N LEU A 58 -2.28 -13.42 -3.02
CA LEU A 58 -3.23 -12.73 -3.90
C LEU A 58 -3.25 -13.31 -5.31
N ASN A 59 -2.11 -13.80 -5.83
CA ASN A 59 -2.06 -14.46 -7.15
C ASN A 59 -2.74 -15.85 -7.19
N MET A 60 -3.09 -16.42 -6.04
CA MET A 60 -3.83 -17.68 -5.96
C MET A 60 -5.35 -17.48 -5.95
N LEU A 61 -5.81 -16.23 -5.90
CA LEU A 61 -7.20 -15.82 -5.84
C LEU A 61 -7.69 -15.34 -7.21
N ASP A 62 -9.01 -15.36 -7.41
CA ASP A 62 -9.62 -14.69 -8.56
C ASP A 62 -9.71 -13.16 -8.37
N ASP A 63 -10.04 -12.44 -9.44
CA ASP A 63 -10.12 -10.97 -9.42
C ASP A 63 -11.09 -10.42 -8.36
N GLN A 64 -12.24 -11.09 -8.14
CA GLN A 64 -13.24 -10.64 -7.17
C GLN A 64 -12.77 -10.89 -5.74
N GLU A 65 -12.11 -12.02 -5.50
CA GLU A 65 -11.50 -12.38 -4.22
C GLU A 65 -10.35 -11.43 -3.86
N ILE A 66 -9.49 -11.05 -4.82
CA ILE A 66 -8.44 -10.04 -4.61
C ILE A 66 -9.08 -8.72 -4.15
N VAL A 67 -10.11 -8.24 -4.85
CA VAL A 67 -10.81 -7.00 -4.48
C VAL A 67 -11.43 -7.11 -3.10
N LYS A 68 -12.05 -8.25 -2.77
CA LYS A 68 -12.65 -8.51 -1.46
C LYS A 68 -11.60 -8.39 -0.34
N VAL A 69 -10.47 -9.08 -0.45
CA VAL A 69 -9.40 -9.06 0.58
C VAL A 69 -8.84 -7.64 0.78
N VAL A 70 -8.60 -6.90 -0.30
CA VAL A 70 -8.10 -5.52 -0.22
C VAL A 70 -9.15 -4.58 0.42
N HIS A 71 -10.43 -4.77 0.14
CA HIS A 71 -11.51 -4.01 0.77
C HIS A 71 -11.69 -4.34 2.25
N GLU A 72 -11.59 -5.61 2.64
CA GLU A 72 -11.61 -6.03 4.05
C GLU A 72 -10.47 -5.37 4.83
N TRP A 73 -9.25 -5.35 4.27
CA TRP A 73 -8.12 -4.62 4.86
C TRP A 73 -8.42 -3.12 5.07
N ARG A 74 -9.00 -2.46 4.05
CA ARG A 74 -9.40 -1.05 4.15
C ARG A 74 -10.44 -0.83 5.26
N ASN A 75 -11.42 -1.72 5.36
CA ASN A 75 -12.50 -1.59 6.34
C ASN A 75 -11.97 -1.77 7.78
N ALA A 76 -11.12 -2.77 8.01
CA ALA A 76 -10.46 -2.98 9.30
C ALA A 76 -9.58 -1.78 9.71
N ALA A 77 -8.87 -1.17 8.76
CA ALA A 77 -8.09 0.05 8.99
C ALA A 77 -8.97 1.30 9.25
N GLY A 78 -10.19 1.33 8.72
CA GLY A 78 -11.18 2.39 8.93
C GLY A 78 -11.84 2.34 10.32
N GLU A 79 -12.12 1.15 10.83
CA GLU A 79 -12.68 0.93 12.19
C GLU A 79 -11.74 1.44 13.30
N THR A 80 -10.45 1.51 13.02
CA THR A 80 -9.46 2.03 13.98
C THR A 80 -9.59 3.56 14.18
N LYS A 81 -10.15 4.30 13.20
CA LYS A 81 -10.31 5.76 13.32
C LYS A 81 -11.61 6.20 14.01
N SER A 82 -12.67 5.41 13.91
CA SER A 82 -13.98 5.74 14.49
C SER A 82 -14.07 5.55 16.01
N VAL A 83 -13.19 4.74 16.62
CA VAL A 83 -13.19 4.50 18.07
C VAL A 83 -12.49 5.64 18.85
N THR A 84 -11.59 6.39 18.21
CA THR A 84 -10.82 7.46 18.88
C THR A 84 -11.56 8.80 18.95
N GLU A 85 -12.57 9.03 18.10
CA GLU A 85 -13.35 10.29 18.08
C GLU A 85 -14.57 10.31 19.02
N GLN A 86 -14.87 9.20 19.73
CA GLN A 86 -15.97 9.12 20.70
C GLN A 86 -15.52 9.24 22.17
N GLN A 87 -14.28 9.66 22.44
CA GLN A 87 -13.75 9.86 23.80
C GLN A 87 -13.08 11.22 24.00
N GLN A 88 -13.50 12.27 23.28
CA GLN A 88 -13.13 13.65 23.57
C GLN A 88 -14.36 14.55 23.66
#